data_AF-A0A0N4W2U1-F1
#
_entry.id   AF-A0A0N4W2U1-F1
#
_cell.length_a   1.000
_cell.length_b   1.000
_cell.length_c   1.000
_cell.angle_alpha   90.00
_cell.angle_beta   90.00
_cell.angle_gamma   90.00
#
_symmetry.space_group_name_H-M   'P 1'
#
loop_
_entity.id
_entity.type
_entity.pdbx_description
1 polymer ?
#
loop_
_entity_poly.entity_id
_entity_poly.type
_entity_poly.pdbx_seq_one_letter_code
_entity_poly.pdbx_strand_id
1 'polypeptide(L)'
;LRALAARRALERARPLYFDGKPSDSAFEMEADAMFDDLYYIGVHVRRGMDISMNTRNLRHGHQAATPDYYRKAMEMASKGKENAIFVICSDNPVWSKRNLPKYDKGMIFACPGVHREVDMAILLHCDALILSPGTFSWWAGFLNTKSEKTIYYDGWPRPGSDLMKMVNKTELYPSSWVPLL
;
A
#
# COMPACT_ATOMS: atom_id res chain seq x y z
N LEU A 1 -6.02 -26.52 9.16
CA LEU A 1 -6.42 -25.22 8.60
C LEU A 1 -5.91 -24.11 9.51
N ARG A 2 -4.83 -23.41 9.14
CA ARG A 2 -4.16 -22.40 10.01
C ARG A 2 -4.53 -20.94 9.70
N ALA A 3 -5.25 -20.66 8.61
CA ALA A 3 -5.68 -19.30 8.26
C ALA A 3 -6.93 -18.91 9.07
N LEU A 4 -6.93 -17.72 9.68
CA LEU A 4 -8.09 -17.19 10.43
C LEU A 4 -9.32 -17.06 9.54
N ALA A 5 -9.15 -16.70 8.26
CA ALA A 5 -10.20 -16.68 7.26
C ALA A 5 -10.88 -18.07 7.11
N ALA A 6 -10.10 -19.16 7.12
CA ALA A 6 -10.65 -20.51 7.07
C ALA A 6 -11.38 -20.90 8.37
N ARG A 7 -10.96 -20.39 9.53
CA ARG A 7 -11.66 -20.60 10.81
C ARG A 7 -12.99 -19.83 10.85
N ARG A 8 -13.00 -18.57 10.44
CA ARG A 8 -14.19 -17.71 10.40
C ARG A 8 -15.20 -18.15 9.35
N ALA A 9 -14.72 -18.57 8.18
CA ALA A 9 -15.58 -19.14 7.16
C ALA A 9 -16.19 -20.48 7.61
N LEU A 10 -15.50 -21.25 8.47
CA LEU A 10 -16.08 -22.41 9.15
C LEU A 10 -17.14 -22.00 10.20
N GLU A 11 -16.88 -20.95 10.99
CA GLU A 11 -17.84 -20.45 11.99
C GLU A 11 -19.14 -19.92 11.35
N ARG A 12 -19.05 -19.37 10.14
CA ARG A 12 -20.19 -18.89 9.36
C ARG A 12 -20.78 -19.94 8.41
N ALA A 13 -20.19 -21.15 8.35
CA ALA A 13 -20.66 -22.20 7.46
C ALA A 13 -22.00 -22.77 7.95
N ARG A 14 -22.93 -22.98 7.01
CA ARG A 14 -24.25 -23.56 7.31
C ARG A 14 -24.28 -25.03 6.92
N PRO A 15 -24.85 -25.93 7.74
CA PRO A 15 -25.04 -27.31 7.34
C PRO A 15 -25.97 -27.40 6.14
N LEU A 16 -25.56 -28.10 5.09
CA LEU A 16 -26.45 -28.50 4.01
C LEU A 16 -27.13 -29.80 4.43
N TYR A 17 -28.35 -29.71 4.94
CA TYR A 17 -29.17 -30.90 5.17
C TYR A 17 -29.72 -31.39 3.82
N PHE A 18 -29.03 -32.35 3.22
CA PHE A 18 -29.67 -33.30 2.32
C PHE A 18 -30.27 -34.40 3.19
N ASP A 19 -31.37 -35.03 2.79
CA ASP A 19 -32.03 -36.19 3.46
C ASP A 19 -31.14 -37.47 3.50
N GLY A 20 -29.84 -37.32 3.75
CA GLY A 20 -28.81 -38.36 3.77
C GLY A 20 -28.24 -38.59 5.17
N LYS A 21 -27.65 -39.77 5.36
CA LYS A 21 -27.23 -40.32 6.65
C LYS A 21 -26.36 -39.37 7.51
N PRO A 22 -26.43 -39.46 8.85
CA PRO A 22 -25.77 -38.52 9.79
C PRO A 22 -24.23 -38.45 9.75
N SER A 23 -23.57 -39.22 8.89
CA SER A 23 -22.10 -39.33 8.85
C SER A 23 -21.43 -38.41 7.84
N ASP A 24 -22.18 -37.83 6.89
CA ASP A 24 -21.65 -36.97 5.83
C ASP A 24 -22.13 -35.53 6.04
N SER A 25 -21.49 -34.81 6.96
CA SER A 25 -21.78 -33.38 7.16
C SER A 25 -21.16 -32.56 6.01
N ALA A 26 -21.98 -32.20 5.02
CA ALA A 26 -21.64 -31.19 4.02
C ALA A 26 -22.00 -29.79 4.56
N PHE A 27 -21.11 -28.81 4.36
CA PHE A 27 -21.32 -27.43 4.78
C PHE A 27 -21.24 -26.49 3.58
N GLU A 28 -22.15 -25.53 3.52
CA GLU A 28 -22.05 -24.40 2.62
C GLU A 28 -21.26 -23.29 3.32
N MET A 29 -20.15 -22.87 2.72
CA MET A 29 -19.37 -21.73 3.17
C MET A 29 -19.79 -20.50 2.38
N GLU A 30 -20.05 -19.38 3.05
CA GLU A 30 -20.30 -18.12 2.34
C GLU A 30 -18.99 -17.65 1.70
N ALA A 31 -18.93 -17.60 0.37
CA ALA A 31 -17.73 -17.25 -0.39
C ALA A 31 -17.15 -15.89 0.04
N ASP A 32 -18.03 -14.95 0.36
CA ASP A 32 -17.76 -13.58 0.76
C ASP A 32 -17.01 -13.51 2.11
N ALA A 33 -17.24 -14.49 3.00
CA ALA A 33 -16.56 -14.57 4.30
C ALA A 33 -15.05 -14.81 4.19
N MET A 34 -14.56 -15.27 3.02
CA MET A 34 -13.11 -15.34 2.74
C MET A 34 -12.53 -14.01 2.24
N PHE A 35 -13.35 -13.09 1.72
CA PHE A 35 -12.92 -11.81 1.14
C PHE A 35 -13.13 -10.61 2.08
N ASP A 36 -14.02 -10.73 3.08
CA ASP A 36 -14.30 -9.74 4.14
C ASP A 36 -13.07 -9.29 4.95
N ASP A 37 -11.95 -10.01 4.87
CA ASP A 37 -10.78 -9.84 5.72
C ASP A 37 -9.52 -9.38 4.94
N LEU A 38 -9.69 -8.93 3.69
CA LEU A 38 -8.61 -8.38 2.88
C LEU A 38 -8.30 -6.94 3.27
N TYR A 39 -7.01 -6.65 3.46
CA TYR A 39 -6.54 -5.30 3.82
C TYR A 39 -5.62 -4.77 2.72
N TYR A 40 -6.10 -3.82 1.93
CA TYR A 40 -5.39 -3.26 0.79
C TYR A 40 -4.48 -2.12 1.22
N ILE A 41 -3.20 -2.26 0.91
CA ILE A 41 -2.17 -1.27 1.19
C ILE A 41 -1.68 -0.72 -0.15
N GLY A 42 -2.07 0.52 -0.45
CA GLY A 42 -1.63 1.23 -1.64
C GLY A 42 -0.21 1.74 -1.46
N VAL A 43 0.69 1.40 -2.38
CA VAL A 43 2.08 1.82 -2.35
C VAL A 43 2.36 2.61 -3.61
N HIS A 44 2.62 3.90 -3.45
CA HIS A 44 3.07 4.73 -4.56
C HIS A 44 4.60 4.80 -4.59
N VAL A 45 5.19 4.44 -5.73
CA VAL A 45 6.64 4.48 -5.96
C VAL A 45 6.97 5.47 -7.07
N ARG A 46 7.52 6.62 -6.70
CA ARG A 46 8.11 7.57 -7.65
C ARG A 46 9.61 7.31 -7.80
N ARG A 47 10.01 6.73 -8.93
CA ARG A 47 11.38 6.38 -9.30
C ARG A 47 11.66 6.47 -10.82
N GLY A 48 10.82 7.19 -11.57
CA GLY A 48 10.98 7.43 -12.99
C GLY A 48 12.12 8.40 -13.31
N MET A 49 12.33 8.71 -14.59
CA MET A 49 13.44 9.56 -15.05
C MET A 49 13.42 10.96 -14.42
N ASP A 50 12.24 11.51 -14.14
CA ASP A 50 12.06 12.84 -13.54
C ASP A 50 12.73 12.99 -12.16
N ILE A 51 12.85 11.90 -11.40
CA ILE A 51 13.46 11.93 -10.06
C ILE A 51 14.84 11.25 -10.01
N SER A 52 15.16 10.42 -11.00
CA SER A 52 16.40 9.65 -11.05
C SER A 52 17.45 10.19 -12.03
N MET A 53 17.04 10.92 -13.06
CA MET A 53 17.93 11.38 -14.14
C MET A 53 17.83 12.90 -14.40
N ASN A 54 16.83 13.58 -13.85
CA ASN A 54 16.69 15.03 -14.01
C ASN A 54 17.65 15.78 -13.08
N THR A 55 18.76 16.25 -13.64
CA THR A 55 19.80 17.01 -12.92
C THR A 55 19.27 18.25 -12.22
N ARG A 56 18.24 18.93 -12.77
CA ARG A 56 17.66 20.12 -12.14
C ARG A 56 16.94 19.75 -10.85
N ASN A 57 16.08 18.73 -10.89
CA ASN A 57 15.35 18.24 -9.72
C ASN A 57 16.30 17.73 -8.64
N LEU A 58 17.32 16.95 -9.07
CA LEU A 58 18.36 16.47 -8.17
C LEU A 58 19.12 17.65 -7.54
N ARG A 59 19.61 18.63 -8.30
CA ARG A 59 20.30 19.80 -7.72
C ARG A 59 19.41 20.55 -6.74
N HIS A 60 18.14 20.78 -7.09
CA HIS A 60 17.19 21.51 -6.27
C HIS A 60 16.93 20.86 -4.91
N GLY A 61 16.99 19.53 -4.83
CA GLY A 61 16.81 18.81 -3.56
C GLY A 61 15.81 17.67 -3.59
N HIS A 62 15.23 17.37 -4.75
CA HIS A 62 14.36 16.23 -4.88
C HIS A 62 15.18 14.94 -4.79
N GLN A 63 14.61 13.97 -4.07
CA GLN A 63 15.14 12.64 -3.92
C GLN A 63 13.98 11.68 -3.81
N ALA A 64 14.14 10.49 -4.38
CA ALA A 64 13.15 9.44 -4.25
C ALA A 64 13.43 8.58 -3.01
N ALA A 65 12.38 7.98 -2.47
CA ALA A 65 12.45 7.15 -1.28
C ALA A 65 13.35 5.92 -1.48
N THR A 66 13.94 5.45 -0.39
CA THR A 66 14.88 4.32 -0.39
C THR A 66 14.14 2.98 -0.40
N PRO A 67 14.77 1.88 -0.85
CA PRO A 67 14.22 0.54 -0.67
C PRO A 67 13.93 0.20 0.80
N ASP A 68 14.79 0.65 1.72
CA ASP A 68 14.63 0.39 3.16
C ASP A 68 13.41 1.11 3.75
N TYR A 69 13.10 2.33 3.28
CA TYR A 69 11.85 3.01 3.61
C TYR A 69 10.64 2.14 3.27
N TYR A 70 10.56 1.65 2.02
CA TYR A 70 9.42 0.84 1.61
C TYR A 70 9.32 -0.44 2.41
N ARG A 71 10.45 -1.10 2.72
CA ARG A 71 10.48 -2.29 3.57
C ARG A 71 9.86 -2.00 4.94
N LYS A 72 10.33 -0.97 5.64
CA LYS A 72 9.80 -0.58 6.96
C LYS A 72 8.34 -0.14 6.89
N ALA A 73 7.96 0.61 5.85
CA ALA A 73 6.61 1.11 5.67
C ALA A 73 5.62 -0.05 5.42
N MET A 74 6.00 -1.01 4.58
CA MET A 74 5.19 -2.19 4.30
C MET A 74 5.01 -3.05 5.56
N GLU A 75 6.08 -3.26 6.33
CA GLU A 75 6.02 -3.95 7.62
C GLU A 75 5.12 -3.23 8.63
N MET A 76 5.21 -1.90 8.71
CA MET A 76 4.38 -1.09 9.60
C MET A 76 2.90 -1.09 9.18
N ALA A 77 2.62 -1.01 7.88
CA ALA A 77 1.27 -0.95 7.35
C ALA A 77 0.53 -2.30 7.46
N SER A 78 1.26 -3.43 7.30
CA SER A 78 0.67 -4.77 7.41
C SER A 78 0.67 -5.34 8.83
N LYS A 79 1.25 -4.64 9.81
CA LYS A 79 1.35 -5.13 11.19
C LYS A 79 -0.04 -5.44 11.76
N GLY A 80 -0.24 -6.69 12.17
CA GLY A 80 -1.52 -7.17 12.72
C GLY A 80 -2.61 -7.43 11.68
N LYS A 81 -2.30 -7.34 10.38
CA LYS A 81 -3.21 -7.64 9.27
C LYS A 81 -2.83 -8.99 8.68
N GLU A 82 -3.70 -9.99 8.84
CA GLU A 82 -3.40 -11.35 8.39
C GLU A 82 -3.42 -11.50 6.86
N ASN A 83 -4.31 -10.77 6.16
CA ASN A 83 -4.45 -10.82 4.70
C ASN A 83 -4.15 -9.46 4.04
N ALA A 84 -2.95 -8.93 4.29
CA ALA A 84 -2.49 -7.71 3.65
C ALA A 84 -2.18 -7.93 2.16
N ILE A 85 -2.77 -7.09 1.29
CA ILE A 85 -2.52 -7.06 -0.15
C ILE A 85 -1.82 -5.74 -0.47
N PHE A 86 -0.69 -5.80 -1.17
CA PHE A 86 0.01 -4.58 -1.59
C PHE A 86 -0.32 -4.25 -3.04
N VAL A 87 -0.79 -3.03 -3.27
CA VAL A 87 -1.12 -2.50 -4.60
C VAL A 87 -0.10 -1.44 -4.97
N ILE A 88 0.83 -1.78 -5.87
CA ILE A 88 1.99 -0.96 -6.23
C ILE A 88 1.67 -0.14 -7.47
N CYS A 89 1.47 1.16 -7.31
CA CYS A 89 1.39 2.10 -8.43
C CYS A 89 2.73 2.85 -8.56
N SER A 90 3.32 2.83 -9.75
CA SER A 90 4.74 3.15 -9.91
C SER A 90 5.07 3.64 -11.32
N ASP A 91 5.80 4.77 -11.41
CA ASP A 91 6.34 5.28 -12.67
C ASP A 91 7.60 4.51 -13.15
N ASN A 92 8.09 3.55 -12.34
CA ASN A 92 9.17 2.64 -12.69
C ASN A 92 8.92 1.21 -12.15
N PRO A 93 8.02 0.43 -12.78
CA PRO A 93 7.62 -0.89 -12.26
C PRO A 93 8.78 -1.90 -12.22
N VAL A 94 9.76 -1.78 -13.11
CA VAL A 94 10.97 -2.63 -13.13
C VAL A 94 11.80 -2.42 -11.86
N TRP A 95 12.01 -1.15 -11.46
CA TRP A 95 12.70 -0.85 -10.21
C TRP A 95 11.92 -1.38 -9.01
N SER A 96 10.60 -1.16 -8.98
CA SER A 96 9.74 -1.62 -7.88
C SER A 96 9.81 -3.13 -7.71
N LYS A 97 9.67 -3.90 -8.79
CA LYS A 97 9.77 -5.38 -8.76
C LYS A 97 11.13 -5.89 -8.24
N ARG A 98 12.21 -5.14 -8.48
CA ARG A 98 13.58 -5.54 -8.08
C ARG A 98 13.90 -5.16 -6.63
N ASN A 99 13.38 -4.05 -6.13
CA ASN A 99 13.84 -3.45 -4.88
C ASN A 99 12.83 -3.55 -3.73
N LEU A 100 11.55 -3.74 -4.02
CA LEU A 100 10.55 -3.92 -2.98
C LEU A 100 10.61 -5.35 -2.41
N PRO A 101 10.33 -5.53 -1.11
CA PRO A 101 10.27 -6.85 -0.51
C PRO A 101 9.29 -7.75 -1.27
N LYS A 102 9.69 -9.00 -1.48
CA LYS A 102 8.74 -10.05 -1.81
C LYS A 102 7.97 -10.37 -0.55
N TYR A 103 6.64 -10.39 -0.63
CA TYR A 103 5.80 -10.69 0.52
C TYR A 103 5.33 -12.14 0.42
N ASP A 104 5.84 -12.99 1.31
CA ASP A 104 5.60 -14.44 1.25
C ASP A 104 4.15 -14.84 1.62
N LYS A 105 3.38 -13.91 2.20
CA LYS A 105 2.03 -14.16 2.75
C LYS A 105 0.91 -13.35 2.09
N GLY A 106 1.16 -12.69 0.98
CA GLY A 106 0.17 -11.79 0.36
C GLY A 106 0.40 -11.59 -1.13
N MET A 107 -0.61 -11.04 -1.80
CA MET A 107 -0.55 -10.72 -3.22
C MET A 107 0.03 -9.32 -3.42
N ILE A 108 0.94 -9.19 -4.38
CA ILE A 108 1.43 -7.90 -4.87
C ILE A 108 0.81 -7.67 -6.25
N PHE A 109 -0.05 -6.66 -6.36
CA PHE A 109 -0.58 -6.20 -7.64
C PHE A 109 0.20 -4.98 -8.10
N ALA A 110 0.71 -4.99 -9.33
CA ALA A 110 1.29 -3.80 -9.94
C ALA A 110 0.25 -3.11 -10.81
N CYS A 111 0.02 -1.82 -10.57
CA CYS A 111 -0.85 -1.01 -11.43
C CYS A 111 -0.23 -0.93 -12.84
N PRO A 112 -1.03 -0.86 -13.90
CA PRO A 112 -0.53 -0.75 -15.27
C PRO A 112 0.36 0.47 -15.50
N GLY A 113 0.19 1.54 -14.71
CA GLY A 113 1.00 2.76 -14.80
C GLY A 113 0.78 3.57 -16.09
N VAL A 114 -0.22 3.21 -16.89
CA VAL A 114 -0.54 3.86 -18.17
C VAL A 114 -1.22 5.21 -17.95
N HIS A 115 -2.12 5.26 -16.96
CA HIS A 115 -2.97 6.41 -16.66
C HIS A 115 -2.82 6.77 -15.18
N ARG A 116 -2.30 7.97 -14.91
CA ARG A 116 -1.99 8.44 -13.54
C ARG A 116 -3.27 8.58 -12.73
N GLU A 117 -4.34 8.99 -13.37
CA GLU A 117 -5.69 9.10 -12.85
C GLU A 117 -6.27 7.75 -12.43
N VAL A 118 -5.95 6.67 -13.15
CA VAL A 118 -6.36 5.29 -12.78
C VAL A 118 -5.55 4.82 -11.58
N ASP A 119 -4.23 5.01 -11.60
CA ASP A 119 -3.36 4.71 -10.46
C ASP A 119 -3.83 5.46 -9.20
N MET A 120 -4.19 6.74 -9.34
CA MET A 120 -4.76 7.54 -8.25
C MET A 120 -6.04 6.91 -7.74
N ALA A 121 -7.01 6.62 -8.62
CA ALA A 121 -8.29 6.03 -8.24
C ALA A 121 -8.10 4.70 -7.47
N ILE A 122 -7.16 3.85 -7.91
CA ILE A 122 -6.81 2.61 -7.20
C ILE A 122 -6.30 2.90 -5.79
N LEU A 123 -5.38 3.86 -5.64
CA LEU A 123 -4.85 4.25 -4.33
C LEU A 123 -5.96 4.79 -3.40
N LEU A 124 -6.95 5.52 -3.92
CA LEU A 124 -8.06 6.05 -3.12
C LEU A 124 -8.97 4.97 -2.52
N HIS A 125 -8.96 3.75 -3.06
CA HIS A 125 -9.75 2.63 -2.53
C HIS A 125 -9.01 1.76 -1.51
N CYS A 126 -7.72 1.98 -1.30
CA CYS A 126 -6.90 1.23 -0.35
C CYS A 126 -7.19 1.62 1.12
N ASP A 127 -7.06 0.67 2.04
CA ASP A 127 -7.28 0.81 3.48
C ASP A 127 -6.09 1.47 4.21
N ALA A 128 -4.89 1.35 3.64
CA ALA A 128 -3.69 2.05 4.09
C ALA A 128 -2.89 2.57 2.88
N LEU A 129 -2.06 3.60 3.11
CA LEU A 129 -1.23 4.21 2.08
C LEU A 129 0.23 4.30 2.50
N ILE A 130 1.13 4.02 1.56
CA ILE A 130 2.57 4.22 1.64
C ILE A 130 2.97 5.13 0.48
N LEU A 131 3.47 6.32 0.82
CA LEU A 131 3.60 7.43 -0.11
C LEU A 131 5.07 7.78 -0.38
N SER A 132 5.43 7.88 -1.65
CA SER A 132 6.71 8.49 -2.07
C SER A 132 6.66 10.02 -2.03
N PRO A 133 7.79 10.74 -2.16
CA PRO A 133 7.79 12.19 -2.27
C PRO A 133 7.15 12.72 -3.56
N GLY A 134 6.32 13.76 -3.43
CA GLY A 134 5.77 14.51 -4.54
C GLY A 134 4.27 14.77 -4.45
N THR A 135 3.79 15.63 -5.34
CA THR A 135 2.39 16.08 -5.37
C THR A 135 1.41 14.96 -5.66
N PHE A 136 1.76 14.00 -6.54
CA PHE A 136 0.89 12.85 -6.82
C PHE A 136 0.59 12.07 -5.54
N SER A 137 1.63 11.63 -4.82
CA SER A 137 1.44 10.90 -3.56
C SER A 137 0.74 11.73 -2.51
N TRP A 138 1.05 13.02 -2.43
CA TRP A 138 0.37 13.92 -1.51
C TRP A 138 -1.14 13.98 -1.79
N TRP A 139 -1.55 14.17 -3.04
CA TRP A 139 -2.97 14.16 -3.41
C TRP A 139 -3.63 12.80 -3.19
N ALA A 140 -2.93 11.69 -3.42
CA ALA A 140 -3.44 10.35 -3.10
C ALA A 140 -3.76 10.20 -1.62
N GLY A 141 -2.84 10.65 -0.75
CA GLY A 141 -3.06 10.66 0.70
C GLY A 141 -4.17 11.61 1.14
N PHE A 142 -4.23 12.80 0.55
CA PHE A 142 -5.19 13.83 0.93
C PHE A 142 -6.63 13.50 0.52
N LEU A 143 -6.80 12.91 -0.66
CA LEU A 143 -8.12 12.55 -1.19
C LEU A 143 -8.64 11.21 -0.66
N ASN A 144 -7.76 10.34 -0.14
CA ASN A 144 -8.20 9.07 0.44
C ASN A 144 -8.74 9.28 1.87
N THR A 145 -10.05 9.42 1.97
CA THR A 145 -10.76 9.57 3.25
C THR A 145 -11.00 8.25 3.98
N LYS A 146 -10.74 7.11 3.33
CA LYS A 146 -10.93 5.75 3.87
C LYS A 146 -9.72 5.28 4.66
N SER A 147 -8.53 5.77 4.32
CA SER A 147 -7.28 5.22 4.83
C SER A 147 -7.17 5.35 6.35
N GLU A 148 -7.00 4.21 7.03
CA GLU A 148 -6.75 4.16 8.48
C GLU A 148 -5.32 4.62 8.82
N LYS A 149 -4.41 4.53 7.84
CA LYS A 149 -2.99 4.81 8.04
C LYS A 149 -2.36 5.29 6.74
N THR A 150 -1.85 6.52 6.77
CA THR A 150 -1.06 7.11 5.69
C THR A 150 0.38 7.30 6.15
N ILE A 151 1.32 6.60 5.53
CA ILE A 151 2.75 6.67 5.81
C ILE A 151 3.43 7.43 4.66
N TYR A 152 4.29 8.39 4.98
CA TYR A 152 5.06 9.14 3.97
C TYR A 152 6.56 9.11 4.22
N TYR A 153 7.33 9.25 3.14
CA TYR A 153 8.79 9.31 3.21
C TYR A 153 9.27 10.64 3.77
N ASP A 154 9.85 10.60 4.95
CA ASP A 154 10.34 11.79 5.67
C ASP A 154 11.78 12.16 5.28
N GLY A 155 12.46 11.36 4.46
CA GLY A 155 13.80 11.74 4.00
C GLY A 155 13.81 12.90 3.01
N TRP A 156 12.69 13.29 2.40
CA TRP A 156 12.61 14.42 1.44
C TRP A 156 12.20 15.72 2.16
N PRO A 157 12.70 16.91 1.78
CA PRO A 157 13.75 17.18 0.79
C PRO A 157 15.15 16.75 1.23
N ARG A 158 16.10 16.67 0.30
CA ARG A 158 17.50 16.34 0.63
C ARG A 158 18.06 17.36 1.65
N PRO A 159 18.73 16.91 2.72
CA PRO A 159 19.38 17.80 3.67
C PRO A 159 20.32 18.82 2.99
N GLY A 160 20.21 20.08 3.38
CA GLY A 160 21.03 21.18 2.87
C GLY A 160 20.70 21.66 1.45
N SER A 161 19.63 21.17 0.82
CA SER A 161 19.23 21.63 -0.51
C SER A 161 18.42 22.92 -0.48
N ASP A 162 18.29 23.60 -1.63
CA ASP A 162 17.45 24.79 -1.74
C ASP A 162 15.98 24.48 -1.47
N LEU A 163 15.49 23.33 -1.94
CA LEU A 163 14.13 22.87 -1.67
C LEU A 163 13.83 22.72 -0.17
N MET A 164 14.82 22.35 0.66
CA MET A 164 14.63 22.26 2.12
C MET A 164 14.34 23.62 2.75
N LYS A 165 14.85 24.72 2.17
CA LYS A 165 14.60 26.09 2.63
C LYS A 165 13.19 26.58 2.29
N MET A 166 12.51 25.91 1.36
CA MET A 166 11.21 26.31 0.82
C MET A 166 10.04 25.45 1.33
N VAL A 167 10.34 24.31 1.97
CA VAL A 167 9.33 23.34 2.38
C VAL A 167 9.23 23.30 3.89
N ASN A 168 8.05 23.67 4.41
CA ASN A 168 7.68 23.37 5.78
C ASN A 168 6.85 22.08 5.83
N LYS A 169 7.43 20.99 6.37
CA LYS A 169 6.75 19.69 6.43
C LYS A 169 5.53 19.67 7.35
N THR A 170 5.54 20.48 8.41
CA THR A 170 4.41 20.52 9.36
C THR A 170 3.18 21.20 8.77
N GLU A 171 3.37 22.02 7.74
CA GLU A 171 2.29 22.62 6.96
C GLU A 171 1.91 21.77 5.75
N LEU A 172 2.89 21.07 5.18
CA LEU A 172 2.67 20.22 4.02
C LEU A 172 1.89 18.96 4.39
N TYR A 173 2.29 18.22 5.42
CA TYR A 173 1.69 16.93 5.76
C TYR A 173 0.69 17.06 6.91
N PRO A 174 -0.53 16.50 6.77
CA PRO A 174 -1.46 16.39 7.89
C PRO A 174 -0.81 15.68 9.10
N SER A 175 -1.10 16.18 10.30
CA SER A 175 -0.55 15.62 11.55
C SER A 175 -1.00 14.18 11.82
N SER A 176 -2.07 13.72 11.18
CA SER A 176 -2.54 12.33 11.22
C SER A 176 -1.68 11.37 10.39
N TRP A 177 -0.81 11.87 9.52
CA TRP A 177 0.06 11.03 8.70
C TRP A 177 1.34 10.67 9.44
N VAL A 178 1.87 9.48 9.17
CA VAL A 178 3.03 8.92 9.85
C VAL A 178 4.30 9.18 9.03
N PRO A 179 5.25 10.00 9.52
CA PRO A 179 6.56 10.14 8.90
C PRO A 179 7.41 8.87 9.07
N LEU A 180 8.17 8.48 8.05
CA LEU A 180 9.13 7.37 8.14
C LEU A 180 10.37 7.58 7.26
N LEU A 181 11.54 7.21 7.78
CA LEU A 181 12.86 7.31 7.14
C LEU A 181 13.33 6.01 6.47
#